data_AF-A0A173KYA4-F1
#
_entry.id   AF-A0A173KYA4-F1
#
_cell.length_a   1.000
_cell.length_b   1.000
_cell.length_c   1.000
_cell.angle_alpha   90.00
_cell.angle_beta   90.00
_cell.angle_gamma   90.00
#
_symmetry.space_group_name_H-M   'P 1'
#
loop_
_entity.id
_entity.type
_entity.pdbx_description
1 polymer ?
#
loop_
_entity_poly.entity_id
_entity_poly.type
_entity_poly.pdbx_seq_one_letter_code
_entity_poly.pdbx_strand_id
1 'polypeptide(L)'
;MSERILELDERRKRALSAKQALEFITPTIEALREEYREAQMRAAINEPDKPQKIINLSVAQRVINTVEAQLMAAMKDGDVAAKEKSRAQEIAAMSPAKRRFLNFAPN
;
A
#
# COMPACT_ATOMS: atom_id res chain seq x y z
N MET A 1 -21.04 16.42 6.94
CA MET A 1 -19.91 16.11 7.86
C MET A 1 -19.85 14.62 8.25
N SER A 2 -20.98 13.91 8.38
CA SER A 2 -21.01 12.50 8.79
C SER A 2 -20.42 11.52 7.76
N GLU A 3 -20.73 11.66 6.45
CA GLU A 3 -20.22 10.76 5.40
C GLU A 3 -18.69 10.77 5.26
N ARG A 4 -18.06 11.95 5.30
CA ARG A 4 -16.61 12.08 5.19
C ARG A 4 -15.86 11.40 6.35
N ILE A 5 -16.45 11.35 7.54
CA ILE A 5 -15.87 10.66 8.70
C ILE A 5 -16.01 9.14 8.55
N LEU A 6 -17.13 8.66 7.99
CA LEU A 6 -17.35 7.24 7.68
C LEU A 6 -16.34 6.74 6.64
N GLU A 7 -16.11 7.50 5.57
CA GLU A 7 -15.14 7.16 4.53
C GLU A 7 -13.70 7.06 5.07
N LEU A 8 -13.31 8.01 5.93
CA LEU A 8 -11.99 7.99 6.59
C LEU A 8 -11.83 6.78 7.52
N ASP A 9 -12.89 6.38 8.21
CA ASP A 9 -12.87 5.20 9.07
C ASP A 9 -12.77 3.89 8.29
N GLU A 10 -13.43 3.78 7.14
CA GLU A 10 -13.28 2.64 6.25
C GLU A 10 -11.87 2.53 5.67
N ARG A 11 -11.27 3.65 5.25
CA ARG A 11 -9.88 3.69 4.78
C ARG A 11 -8.91 3.28 5.88
N ARG A 12 -9.11 3.77 7.12
CA ARG A 12 -8.32 3.37 8.28
C ARG A 12 -8.43 1.88 8.58
N LYS A 13 -9.66 1.33 8.62
CA LYS A 13 -9.89 -0.10 8.88
C LYS A 13 -9.20 -0.97 7.83
N ARG A 14 -9.34 -0.63 6.55
CA ARG A 14 -8.68 -1.35 5.44
C ARG A 14 -7.16 -1.37 5.58
N ALA A 15 -6.55 -0.23 5.91
CA ALA A 15 -5.11 -0.19 6.12
C ALA A 15 -4.65 -1.00 7.33
N LEU A 16 -5.42 -1.01 8.42
CA LEU A 16 -5.10 -1.80 9.62
C LEU A 16 -5.13 -3.30 9.33
N SER A 17 -6.17 -3.76 8.62
CA SER A 17 -6.27 -5.14 8.15
C SER A 17 -5.15 -5.51 7.17
N ALA A 18 -4.78 -4.61 6.26
CA ALA A 18 -3.66 -4.82 5.35
C ALA A 18 -2.32 -4.95 6.09
N LYS A 19 -2.11 -4.14 7.14
CA LYS A 19 -0.90 -4.17 7.97
C LYS A 19 -0.74 -5.50 8.71
N GLN A 20 -1.85 -6.05 9.24
CA GLN A 20 -1.86 -7.36 9.88
C GLN A 20 -1.64 -8.50 8.88
N ALA A 21 -2.20 -8.39 7.68
CA ALA A 21 -2.00 -9.38 6.63
C ALA A 21 -0.55 -9.41 6.11
N LEU A 22 0.17 -8.28 6.17
CA LEU A 22 1.54 -8.15 5.68
C LEU A 22 2.51 -9.14 6.33
N GLU A 23 2.38 -9.39 7.64
CA GLU A 23 3.23 -10.33 8.37
C GLU A 23 3.13 -11.76 7.81
N PHE A 24 1.96 -12.14 7.31
CA PHE A 24 1.71 -13.45 6.71
C PHE A 24 2.04 -13.49 5.21
N ILE A 25 1.82 -12.38 4.50
CA ILE A 25 1.98 -12.30 3.05
C ILE A 25 3.43 -12.08 2.64
N THR A 26 4.23 -11.34 3.42
CA THR A 26 5.62 -11.00 3.08
C THR A 26 6.47 -12.25 2.83
N PRO A 27 6.46 -13.28 3.71
CA PRO A 27 7.22 -14.51 3.46
C PRO A 27 6.77 -15.22 2.18
N THR A 28 5.48 -15.16 1.84
CA THR A 28 4.95 -15.75 0.61
C THR A 28 5.40 -14.99 -0.65
N ILE A 29 5.42 -13.66 -0.61
CA ILE A 29 5.93 -12.82 -1.71
C ILE A 29 7.42 -13.08 -1.93
N GLU A 30 8.20 -13.20 -0.86
CA GLU A 30 9.63 -13.53 -0.92
C GLU A 30 9.88 -14.93 -1.47
N ALA A 31 9.11 -15.92 -1.03
CA ALA A 31 9.19 -17.28 -1.56
C ALA A 31 8.89 -17.32 -3.07
N LEU A 32 7.84 -16.60 -3.51
CA LEU A 32 7.51 -16.47 -4.93
C LEU A 32 8.64 -15.80 -5.72
N ARG A 33 9.27 -14.73 -5.19
CA ARG A 33 10.41 -14.09 -5.85
C ARG A 33 11.55 -15.07 -6.07
N GLU A 34 11.90 -15.85 -5.05
CA GLU A 34 12.99 -16.81 -5.18
C GLU A 34 12.66 -17.93 -6.16
N GLU A 35 11.42 -18.46 -6.15
CA GLU A 35 10.98 -19.47 -7.10
C GLU A 35 11.12 -19.00 -8.56
N TYR A 36 10.67 -17.78 -8.85
CA TYR A 36 10.82 -17.20 -10.19
C TYR A 36 12.28 -16.88 -10.54
N ARG A 37 13.12 -16.55 -9.56
CA ARG A 37 14.56 -16.32 -9.76
C ARG A 37 15.28 -17.62 -10.12
N GLU A 38 15.01 -18.69 -9.38
CA GLU A 38 15.52 -20.02 -9.67
C GLU A 38 15.06 -20.51 -11.05
N ALA A 39 13.76 -20.36 -11.36
CA ALA A 39 13.22 -20.74 -12.66
C ALA A 39 13.92 -19.98 -13.80
N GLN A 40 14.22 -18.69 -13.59
CA GLN A 40 14.94 -17.88 -14.56
C GLN A 40 16.38 -18.35 -14.75
N MET A 41 17.10 -18.66 -13.66
CA MET A 41 18.45 -19.22 -13.74
C MET A 41 18.46 -20.56 -14.46
N ARG A 42 17.52 -21.46 -14.14
CA ARG A 42 17.38 -22.76 -14.80
C ARG A 42 17.08 -22.60 -16.30
N ALA A 43 16.21 -21.66 -16.67
CA ALA A 43 15.91 -21.37 -18.07
C ALA A 43 17.14 -20.83 -18.81
N ALA A 44 17.93 -19.95 -18.19
CA ALA A 44 19.15 -19.42 -18.78
C ALA A 44 20.23 -20.49 -19.01
N ILE A 45 20.33 -21.48 -18.13
CA ILE A 45 21.32 -22.57 -18.24
C ILE A 45 20.85 -23.63 -19.24
N ASN A 46 19.59 -24.07 -19.13
CA ASN A 46 19.11 -25.26 -19.85
C ASN A 46 18.46 -24.96 -21.20
N GLU A 47 17.98 -23.74 -21.40
CA GLU A 47 17.25 -23.31 -22.60
C GLU A 47 17.73 -21.92 -23.09
N PRO A 48 19.05 -21.73 -23.33
CA PRO A 48 19.62 -20.43 -23.69
C PRO A 48 19.12 -19.90 -25.04
N ASP A 49 18.64 -20.79 -25.91
CA ASP A 49 18.04 -20.50 -27.22
C ASP A 49 16.59 -19.98 -27.12
N LYS A 50 15.99 -19.98 -25.91
CA LYS A 50 14.62 -19.52 -25.68
C LYS A 50 14.56 -18.26 -24.81
N PRO A 51 15.05 -17.11 -25.30
CA PRO A 51 15.08 -15.86 -24.54
C PRO A 51 13.68 -15.41 -24.09
N GLN A 52 12.63 -15.74 -24.84
CA GLN A 52 11.25 -15.41 -24.49
C GLN A 52 10.83 -15.99 -23.13
N LYS A 53 11.33 -17.18 -22.77
CA LYS A 53 11.02 -17.82 -21.48
C LYS A 53 11.60 -17.01 -20.32
N ILE A 54 12.84 -16.55 -20.46
CA ILE A 54 13.54 -15.70 -19.48
C ILE A 54 12.83 -14.34 -19.36
N ILE A 55 12.41 -13.76 -20.48
CA ILE A 55 11.65 -12.50 -20.50
C ILE A 55 10.33 -12.66 -19.74
N ASN A 56 9.56 -13.72 -20.00
CA ASN A 56 8.28 -13.95 -19.34
C ASN A 56 8.45 -14.12 -17.81
N LEU A 57 9.49 -14.83 -17.37
CA LEU A 57 9.82 -14.96 -15.94
C LEU A 57 10.21 -13.62 -15.31
N SER A 58 10.92 -12.76 -16.05
CA SER A 58 11.26 -11.41 -15.61
C SER A 58 10.02 -10.51 -15.49
N VAL A 59 9.06 -10.65 -16.41
CA VAL A 59 7.77 -9.94 -16.35
C VAL A 59 7.00 -10.39 -15.11
N ALA A 60 6.95 -11.68 -14.81
CA ALA A 60 6.30 -12.20 -13.60
C ALA A 60 6.91 -11.60 -12.32
N GLN A 61 8.24 -11.52 -12.22
CA GLN A 61 8.90 -10.85 -11.08
C GLN A 61 8.52 -9.35 -10.98
N ARG A 62 8.42 -8.64 -12.10
CA ARG A 62 7.96 -7.24 -12.10
C ARG A 62 6.52 -7.09 -11.61
N VAL A 63 5.64 -8.03 -11.97
CA VAL A 63 4.26 -8.06 -11.49
C VAL A 63 4.24 -8.25 -9.97
N ILE A 64 5.01 -9.20 -9.43
CA ILE A 64 5.12 -9.43 -7.99
C ILE A 64 5.54 -8.15 -7.26
N ASN A 65 6.57 -7.46 -7.75
CA ASN A 65 7.03 -6.20 -7.16
C ASN A 65 5.98 -5.09 -7.22
N THR A 66 5.18 -5.05 -8.30
CA THR A 66 4.11 -4.08 -8.46
C THR A 66 2.97 -4.32 -7.47
N VAL A 67 2.61 -5.60 -7.25
CA VAL A 67 1.59 -5.98 -6.26
C VAL A 67 2.05 -5.60 -4.85
N GLU A 68 3.29 -5.92 -4.49
CA GLU A 68 3.85 -5.51 -3.18
C GLU A 68 3.82 -3.98 -2.99
N ALA A 69 4.23 -3.23 -4.02
CA ALA A 69 4.17 -1.76 -3.96
C ALA A 69 2.74 -1.22 -3.79
N GLN A 70 1.75 -1.83 -4.45
CA GLN A 70 0.34 -1.44 -4.29
C GLN A 70 -0.20 -1.78 -2.89
N LEU A 71 0.18 -2.93 -2.32
CA LEU A 71 -0.16 -3.29 -0.94
C LEU A 71 0.41 -2.26 0.05
N MET A 72 1.67 -1.89 -0.12
CA MET A 72 2.32 -0.86 0.71
C MET A 72 1.69 0.53 0.54
N ALA A 73 1.29 0.90 -0.68
CA ALA A 73 0.61 2.16 -0.95
C ALA A 73 -0.78 2.22 -0.29
N ALA A 74 -1.57 1.14 -0.37
CA ALA A 74 -2.89 1.06 0.26
C ALA A 74 -2.81 1.20 1.79
N MET A 75 -1.73 0.73 2.40
CA MET A 75 -1.47 0.94 3.83
C MET A 75 -1.14 2.39 4.16
N LYS A 76 -0.21 3.01 3.40
CA LYS A 76 0.20 4.41 3.61
C LYS A 76 -0.99 5.36 3.47
N ASP A 77 -1.93 5.06 2.58
CA ASP A 77 -3.18 5.81 2.43
C ASP A 77 -4.01 5.86 3.72
N GLY A 78 -4.11 4.73 4.44
CA GLY A 78 -4.85 4.71 5.70
C GLY A 78 -4.14 5.42 6.86
N ASP A 79 -2.80 5.48 6.87
CA ASP A 79 -2.06 6.30 7.84
C ASP A 79 -2.35 7.80 7.63
N VAL A 80 -2.50 8.24 6.38
CA VAL A 80 -2.92 9.61 6.04
C VAL A 80 -4.38 9.84 6.48
N ALA A 81 -5.29 8.90 6.18
CA ALA A 81 -6.69 8.98 6.60
C ALA A 81 -6.84 9.06 8.13
N ALA A 82 -6.00 8.35 8.90
CA ALA A 82 -5.99 8.41 10.36
C ALA A 82 -5.61 9.80 10.87
N LYS A 83 -4.58 10.44 10.27
CA LYS A 83 -4.17 11.81 10.62
C LYS A 83 -5.24 12.84 10.27
N GLU A 84 -5.89 12.69 9.12
CA GLU A 84 -7.00 13.56 8.70
C GLU A 84 -8.20 13.45 9.65
N LYS A 85 -8.55 12.24 10.08
CA LYS A 85 -9.61 12.03 11.07
C LYS A 85 -9.26 12.69 12.41
N SER A 86 -8.03 12.52 12.91
CA SER A 86 -7.59 13.18 14.16
C SER A 86 -7.72 14.70 14.05
N ARG A 87 -7.19 15.27 12.96
CA ARG A 87 -7.28 16.72 12.71
C ARG A 87 -8.73 17.21 12.61
N ALA A 88 -9.60 16.46 11.94
CA ALA A 88 -11.02 16.80 11.85
C ALA A 88 -11.73 16.79 13.21
N GLN A 89 -11.39 15.84 14.08
CA GLN A 89 -11.92 15.77 15.45
C GLN A 89 -11.41 16.92 16.33
N GLU A 90 -10.12 17.26 16.23
CA GLU A 90 -9.54 18.42 16.94
C GLU A 90 -10.23 19.72 16.55
N ILE A 91 -10.44 19.96 15.25
CA ILE A 91 -11.16 21.14 14.75
C ILE A 91 -12.61 21.15 15.26
N ALA A 92 -13.28 19.99 15.27
CA ALA A 92 -14.64 19.86 15.80
C ALA A 92 -14.73 20.12 17.32
N ALA A 93 -13.66 19.83 18.08
CA ALA A 93 -13.56 20.09 19.51
C ALA A 93 -13.14 21.54 19.84
N MET A 94 -12.56 22.29 18.90
CA MET A 94 -12.18 23.69 19.12
C MET A 94 -13.38 24.61 19.31
N SER A 95 -13.24 25.64 20.15
CA SER A 95 -14.26 26.67 20.34
C SER A 95 -14.51 27.47 19.05
N PRO A 96 -15.72 28.05 18.85
CA PRO A 96 -16.07 28.74 17.61
C PRO A 96 -15.12 29.87 17.21
N ALA A 97 -14.57 30.59 18.19
CA ALA A 97 -13.59 31.65 17.97
C ALA A 97 -12.27 31.12 17.38
N LYS A 98 -11.74 30.00 17.91
CA LYS A 98 -10.51 29.37 17.41
C LYS A 98 -10.70 28.73 16.02
N ARG A 99 -11.89 28.21 15.75
CA ARG A 99 -12.26 27.61 14.45
C ARG A 99 -12.25 28.64 13.31
N ARG A 100 -12.61 29.90 13.58
CA ARG A 100 -12.57 30.99 12.59
C ARG A 100 -11.14 31.34 12.17
N PHE A 101 -10.19 31.38 13.09
CA PHE A 101 -8.77 31.69 12.78
C PHE A 101 -8.13 30.68 11.82
N LEU A 102 -8.51 29.40 11.89
CA LEU A 102 -8.05 28.36 10.96
C LEU A 102 -8.50 28.60 9.50
N ASN A 103 -9.60 29.32 9.28
CA ASN A 103 -10.06 29.67 7.93
C ASN A 103 -9.35 30.91 7.35
N PHE A 104 -8.59 31.65 8.17
CA PHE A 104 -7.86 32.87 7.77
C PHE A 104 -6.35 32.67 7.65
N ALA A 105 -5.81 31.56 8.14
CA ALA A 105 -4.41 31.20 7.93
C ALA A 105 -4.26 30.57 6.53
N PRO A 106 -3.52 31.18 5.59
CA PRO A 106 -3.24 30.54 4.30
C PRO A 106 -2.35 29.31 4.53
N ASN A 107 -2.65 28.23 3.81
CA ASN A 107 -1.80 27.03 3.76
C ASN A 107 -0.45 27.33 3.14
#